data_AF-A0A3D5MPS8-F1
#
_entry.id   AF-A0A3D5MPS8-F1
#
_cell.length_a   1.000
_cell.length_b   1.000
_cell.length_c   1.000
_cell.angle_alpha   90.00
_cell.angle_beta   90.00
_cell.angle_gamma   90.00
#
_symmetry.space_group_name_H-M   'P 1'
#
loop_
_entity.id
_entity.type
_entity.pdbx_description
1 polymer ?
#
loop_
_entity_poly.entity_id
_entity_poly.type
_entity_poly.pdbx_seq_one_letter_code
_entity_poly.pdbx_strand_id
1 'polypeptide(L)'
;MGLSRRERRHYRPITGKAAEHLSDVDGVIVPGGFGYRGIEGKIEAIRFVREERVPYLGICLGMQLGVIEFARNVCGMPEANSTEFAPDTPHPVIDLMPEQESVERLGGTMRLGAYPCVLTPGTLAARA
;
A
#
# COMPACT_ATOMS: atom_id res chain seq x y z
N MET A 1 -23.01 -6.51 24.43
CA MET A 1 -23.47 -6.19 23.06
C MET A 1 -22.77 -4.92 22.62
N GLY A 2 -21.67 -5.03 21.87
CA GLY A 2 -20.97 -3.86 21.36
C GLY A 2 -21.68 -3.34 20.11
N LEU A 3 -21.87 -2.02 20.04
CA LEU A 3 -22.41 -1.34 18.87
C LEU A 3 -21.65 -1.79 17.60
N SER A 4 -22.40 -2.09 16.54
CA SER A 4 -21.87 -2.38 15.21
C SER A 4 -21.02 -1.20 14.71
N ARG A 5 -20.02 -1.44 13.85
CA ARG A 5 -19.17 -0.36 13.29
C ARG A 5 -19.99 0.76 12.63
N ARG A 6 -21.17 0.44 12.10
CA ARG A 6 -22.13 1.40 11.50
C ARG A 6 -22.66 2.41 12.52
N GLU A 7 -22.85 2.00 13.77
CA GLU A 7 -23.41 2.85 14.83
C GLU A 7 -22.36 3.80 15.46
N ARG A 8 -21.06 3.61 15.16
CA ARG A 8 -19.96 4.45 15.68
C ARG A 8 -19.50 5.56 14.74
N ARG A 9 -19.98 5.62 13.49
CA ARG A 9 -19.53 6.62 12.50
C ARG A 9 -20.51 7.79 12.39
N HIS A 10 -20.13 8.92 12.97
CA HIS A 10 -20.73 10.24 12.72
C HIS A 10 -20.04 10.99 11.56
N TYR A 11 -19.58 10.27 10.53
CA TYR A 11 -18.77 10.84 9.44
C TYR A 11 -19.46 10.62 8.08
N ARG A 12 -19.41 11.64 7.20
CA ARG A 12 -19.96 11.54 5.83
C ARG A 12 -19.34 10.31 5.14
N PRO A 13 -20.16 9.39 4.59
CA PRO A 13 -19.61 8.24 3.88
C PRO A 13 -18.79 8.73 2.69
N ILE A 14 -17.57 8.22 2.56
CA ILE A 14 -16.75 8.39 1.37
C ILE A 14 -17.44 7.62 0.24
N THR A 15 -17.77 8.32 -0.84
CA THR A 15 -18.47 7.78 -2.00
C THR A 15 -17.47 7.36 -3.08
N GLY A 16 -17.67 6.20 -3.71
CA GLY A 16 -16.86 5.74 -4.82
C GLY A 16 -16.91 4.22 -4.97
N LYS A 17 -16.31 3.69 -6.04
CA LYS A 17 -16.33 2.25 -6.35
C LYS A 17 -15.73 1.39 -5.23
N ALA A 18 -14.73 1.91 -4.51
CA ALA A 18 -14.17 1.21 -3.35
C ALA A 18 -15.21 1.07 -2.22
N ALA A 19 -16.00 2.11 -1.96
CA ALA A 19 -17.04 2.09 -0.92
C ALA A 19 -18.15 1.07 -1.22
N GLU A 20 -18.50 0.88 -2.49
CA GLU A 20 -19.48 -0.12 -2.94
C GLU A 20 -19.09 -1.55 -2.56
N HIS A 21 -17.77 -1.83 -2.46
CA HIS A 21 -17.25 -3.18 -2.21
C HIS A 21 -16.62 -3.36 -0.83
N LEU A 22 -16.21 -2.29 -0.15
CA LEU A 22 -15.41 -2.35 1.08
C LEU A 22 -16.11 -1.75 2.30
N SER A 23 -17.34 -1.25 2.17
CA SER A 23 -18.04 -0.55 3.28
C SER A 23 -18.42 -1.45 4.46
N ASP A 24 -18.47 -2.77 4.27
CA ASP A 24 -18.86 -3.76 5.27
C ASP A 24 -17.71 -4.68 5.71
N VAL A 25 -16.48 -4.44 5.25
CA VAL A 25 -15.32 -5.28 5.60
C VAL A 25 -14.65 -4.82 6.90
N ASP A 26 -14.16 -5.79 7.68
CA ASP A 26 -13.46 -5.52 8.95
C ASP A 26 -11.94 -5.35 8.81
N GLY A 27 -11.40 -5.67 7.64
CA GLY A 27 -9.98 -5.53 7.30
C GLY A 27 -9.72 -5.83 5.82
N VAL A 28 -8.63 -5.28 5.29
CA VAL A 28 -8.22 -5.48 3.89
C VAL A 28 -6.76 -5.90 3.81
N ILE A 29 -6.51 -6.90 2.96
CA ILE A 29 -5.16 -7.32 2.59
C ILE A 29 -4.97 -7.03 1.10
N VAL A 30 -3.91 -6.28 0.76
CA VAL A 30 -3.46 -6.16 -0.63
C VAL A 30 -2.23 -7.05 -0.80
N PRO A 31 -2.33 -8.15 -1.55
CA PRO A 31 -1.25 -9.12 -1.68
C PRO A 31 -0.14 -8.60 -2.61
N GLY A 32 0.91 -9.42 -2.76
CA GLY A 32 1.92 -9.21 -3.78
C GLY A 32 1.36 -9.32 -5.20
N GLY A 33 2.14 -8.83 -6.17
CA GLY A 33 1.80 -8.88 -7.57
C GLY A 33 2.87 -8.19 -8.41
N PHE A 34 2.70 -8.23 -9.73
CA PHE A 34 3.63 -7.65 -10.69
C PHE A 34 2.86 -6.94 -11.82
N GLY A 35 3.49 -5.92 -12.40
CA GLY A 35 2.96 -5.17 -13.52
C GLY A 35 1.82 -4.20 -13.15
N TYR A 36 1.42 -3.41 -14.15
CA TYR A 36 0.59 -2.21 -13.97
C TYR A 36 -0.93 -2.49 -13.82
N ARG A 37 -1.39 -3.71 -14.06
CA ARG A 37 -2.83 -3.99 -14.11
C ARG A 37 -3.48 -3.83 -12.73
N GLY A 38 -4.46 -2.92 -12.66
CA GLY A 38 -5.28 -2.70 -11.46
C GLY A 38 -4.60 -1.92 -10.34
N ILE A 39 -3.46 -1.26 -10.61
CA ILE A 39 -2.73 -0.47 -9.62
C ILE A 39 -3.59 0.67 -9.06
N GLU A 40 -4.19 1.50 -9.91
CA GLU A 40 -5.01 2.64 -9.46
C GLU A 40 -6.26 2.20 -8.68
N GLY A 41 -6.86 1.06 -9.05
CA GLY A 41 -7.98 0.48 -8.29
C GLY A 41 -7.56 0.03 -6.89
N LYS A 42 -6.35 -0.54 -6.74
CA LYS A 42 -5.78 -0.90 -5.43
C LYS A 42 -5.43 0.33 -4.62
N ILE A 43 -4.85 1.37 -5.23
CA ILE A 43 -4.55 2.65 -4.56
C ILE A 43 -5.84 3.28 -4.02
N GLU A 44 -6.91 3.30 -4.81
CA GLU A 44 -8.21 3.82 -4.35
C GLU A 44 -8.79 2.99 -3.20
N ALA A 45 -8.67 1.66 -3.26
CA ALA A 45 -9.06 0.79 -2.14
C ALA A 45 -8.25 1.06 -0.87
N ILE A 46 -6.93 1.27 -0.99
CA ILE A 46 -6.03 1.60 0.13
C ILE A 46 -6.42 2.95 0.73
N ARG A 47 -6.70 3.95 -0.11
CA ARG A 47 -7.16 5.27 0.32
C ARG A 47 -8.44 5.15 1.13
N PHE A 48 -9.43 4.44 0.60
CA PHE A 48 -10.70 4.21 1.26
C PHE A 48 -10.49 3.60 2.66
N VAL A 49 -9.73 2.51 2.78
CA VAL A 49 -9.53 1.87 4.09
C VAL A 49 -8.69 2.71 5.05
N ARG A 50 -7.75 3.52 4.56
CA ARG A 50 -6.98 4.47 5.40
C ARG A 50 -7.90 5.54 5.98
N GLU A 51 -8.69 6.20 5.14
CA GLU A 51 -9.60 7.27 5.56
C GLU A 51 -10.72 6.72 6.46
N GLU A 52 -11.22 5.54 6.13
CA GLU A 52 -12.17 4.80 6.94
C GLU A 52 -11.51 4.02 8.09
N ARG A 53 -10.23 4.19 8.41
CA ARG A 53 -9.57 3.53 9.55
C ARG A 53 -9.88 2.02 9.66
N VAL A 54 -10.01 1.35 8.52
CA VAL A 54 -10.19 -0.09 8.42
C VAL A 54 -8.79 -0.72 8.46
N PRO A 55 -8.54 -1.74 9.30
CA PRO A 55 -7.27 -2.45 9.35
C PRO A 55 -6.77 -2.85 7.96
N TYR A 56 -5.51 -2.54 7.66
CA TYR A 56 -4.89 -2.76 6.37
C TYR A 56 -3.57 -3.53 6.51
N LEU A 57 -3.34 -4.51 5.64
CA LEU A 57 -2.06 -5.20 5.49
C LEU A 57 -1.64 -5.21 4.02
N GLY A 58 -0.57 -4.48 3.70
CA GLY A 58 0.06 -4.50 2.39
C GLY A 58 1.23 -5.48 2.35
N ILE A 59 1.21 -6.42 1.40
CA ILE A 59 2.28 -7.41 1.23
C ILE A 59 2.97 -7.18 -0.12
N CYS A 60 4.29 -7.05 -0.13
CA CYS A 60 5.08 -6.84 -1.34
C CYS A 60 4.55 -5.63 -2.14
N LEU A 61 3.95 -5.83 -3.31
CA LEU A 61 3.31 -4.76 -4.08
C LEU A 61 2.28 -3.98 -3.24
N GLY A 62 1.49 -4.62 -2.38
CA GLY A 62 0.56 -3.91 -1.50
C GLY A 62 1.24 -2.91 -0.57
N MET A 63 2.44 -3.23 -0.07
CA MET A 63 3.22 -2.30 0.74
C MET A 63 3.67 -1.09 -0.09
N GLN A 64 4.16 -1.32 -1.31
CA GLN A 64 4.55 -0.25 -2.24
C GLN A 64 3.37 0.67 -2.57
N LEU A 65 2.20 0.11 -2.87
CA LEU A 65 0.99 0.89 -3.16
C LEU A 65 0.49 1.66 -1.96
N GLY A 66 0.71 1.15 -0.74
CA GLY A 66 0.45 1.89 0.50
C GLY A 66 1.31 3.15 0.63
N VAL A 67 2.60 3.05 0.30
CA VAL A 67 3.52 4.20 0.26
C VAL A 67 3.07 5.22 -0.79
N ILE A 68 2.74 4.75 -1.99
CA ILE A 68 2.28 5.62 -3.09
C ILE A 68 0.99 6.35 -2.70
N GLU A 69 -0.02 5.63 -2.16
CA GLU A 69 -1.28 6.24 -1.72
C GLU A 69 -1.04 7.31 -0.66
N PHE A 70 -0.21 7.02 0.34
CA PHE A 70 0.09 7.95 1.42
C PHE A 70 0.84 9.19 0.91
N ALA A 71 1.82 9.01 0.02
CA ALA A 71 2.55 10.11 -0.59
C ALA A 71 1.62 11.05 -1.38
N ARG A 72 0.72 10.47 -2.20
CA ARG A 72 -0.25 11.24 -3.01
C ARG A 72 -1.24 12.01 -2.15
N ASN A 73 -1.85 11.35 -1.16
CA ASN A 73 -3.03 11.87 -0.48
C ASN A 73 -2.74 12.55 0.86
N VAL A 74 -1.62 12.23 1.51
CA VAL A 74 -1.26 12.78 2.82
C VAL A 74 -0.04 13.71 2.73
N CYS A 75 0.98 13.33 1.98
CA CYS A 75 2.21 14.13 1.86
C CYS A 75 2.15 15.22 0.79
N GLY A 76 1.07 15.31 0.02
CA GLY A 76 0.90 16.35 -1.02
C GLY A 76 1.78 16.15 -2.26
N MET A 77 2.14 14.91 -2.59
CA MET A 77 2.94 14.55 -3.77
C MET A 77 2.04 13.87 -4.83
N PRO A 78 1.20 14.61 -5.57
CA PRO A 78 0.14 14.03 -6.39
C PRO A 78 0.64 13.07 -7.48
N GLU A 79 1.87 13.26 -7.95
CA GLU A 79 2.49 12.44 -8.99
C GLU A 79 3.37 11.31 -8.44
N ALA A 80 3.41 11.12 -7.11
CA ALA A 80 4.21 10.07 -6.48
C ALA A 80 3.90 8.69 -7.06
N ASN A 81 4.94 7.94 -7.42
CA ASN A 81 4.76 6.63 -8.04
C ASN A 81 5.99 5.74 -7.88
N SER A 82 5.87 4.50 -8.37
CA SER A 82 7.00 3.62 -8.66
C SER A 82 7.60 3.94 -10.02
N THR A 83 8.92 3.92 -10.13
CA THR A 83 9.62 4.00 -11.43
C THR A 83 9.27 2.81 -12.36
N GLU A 84 8.79 1.68 -11.82
CA GLU A 84 8.24 0.57 -12.61
C GLU A 84 7.00 0.99 -13.42
N PHE A 85 6.19 1.92 -12.91
CA PHE A 85 4.91 2.31 -13.51
C PHE A 85 4.94 3.68 -14.17
N ALA A 86 5.75 4.60 -13.64
CA ALA A 86 5.92 5.94 -14.16
C ALA A 86 7.41 6.33 -14.03
N PRO A 87 8.25 5.96 -15.01
CA PRO A 87 9.69 6.23 -14.98
C PRO A 87 10.03 7.72 -14.84
N ASP A 88 9.17 8.59 -15.37
CA ASP A 88 9.35 10.05 -15.38
C ASP A 88 8.68 10.77 -14.20
N THR A 89 8.23 10.05 -13.16
CA THR A 89 7.60 10.71 -12.01
C THR A 89 8.58 11.70 -11.34
N PRO A 90 8.14 12.92 -11.00
CA PRO A 90 8.96 13.84 -10.20
C PRO A 90 9.14 13.36 -8.74
N HIS A 91 8.42 12.30 -8.33
CA HIS A 91 8.36 11.80 -6.96
C HIS A 91 8.49 10.25 -6.93
N PRO A 92 9.69 9.69 -7.19
CA PRO A 92 9.93 8.24 -7.21
C PRO A 92 10.01 7.68 -5.78
N VAL A 93 8.85 7.48 -5.16
CA VAL A 93 8.75 6.99 -3.77
C VAL A 93 9.00 5.47 -3.66
N ILE A 94 8.95 4.77 -4.79
CA ILE A 94 9.34 3.36 -4.92
C ILE A 94 10.27 3.29 -6.13
N ASP A 95 11.42 2.64 -5.95
CA ASP A 95 12.41 2.52 -7.01
C ASP A 95 13.18 1.20 -6.89
N LEU A 96 13.92 0.88 -7.95
CA LEU A 96 14.90 -0.19 -7.94
C LEU A 96 16.05 0.19 -7.00
N MET A 97 16.54 -0.76 -6.21
CA MET A 97 17.73 -0.52 -5.39
C MET A 97 18.95 -0.35 -6.33
N PRO A 98 19.88 0.59 -6.07
CA PRO A 98 21.05 0.81 -6.93
C PRO A 98 21.86 -0.46 -7.20
N GLU A 99 21.96 -1.35 -6.21
CA GLU A 99 22.68 -2.63 -6.34
C GLU A 99 21.99 -3.63 -7.29
N GLN A 100 20.73 -3.38 -7.65
CA GLN A 100 19.96 -4.18 -8.61
C GLN A 100 19.98 -3.58 -10.03
N GLU A 101 20.46 -2.34 -10.24
CA GLU A 101 20.43 -1.68 -11.56
C GLU A 101 21.23 -2.43 -12.63
N SER A 102 22.38 -2.98 -12.27
CA SER A 102 23.25 -3.73 -13.20
C SER A 102 22.89 -5.21 -13.33
N VAL A 103 21.77 -5.64 -12.73
CA VAL A 103 21.35 -7.06 -12.73
C VAL A 103 20.46 -7.33 -13.94
N GLU A 104 21.10 -7.70 -15.06
CA GLU A 104 20.39 -7.98 -16.32
C GLU A 104 19.66 -9.33 -16.34
N ARG A 105 20.07 -10.27 -15.48
CA ARG A 105 19.41 -11.59 -15.33
C ARG A 105 18.27 -11.47 -14.33
N LEU A 106 17.06 -11.22 -14.82
CA LEU A 106 15.83 -11.27 -14.02
C LEU A 106 15.56 -12.72 -13.57
N GLY A 107 15.54 -12.98 -12.25
CA GLY A 107 15.44 -14.33 -11.67
C GLY A 107 16.09 -14.44 -10.28
N GLY A 108 16.82 -15.54 -10.01
CA GLY A 108 17.48 -15.85 -8.72
C GLY A 108 18.57 -14.89 -8.22
N THR A 109 18.65 -13.68 -8.80
CA THR A 109 19.49 -12.53 -8.43
C THR A 109 18.67 -11.43 -7.73
N MET A 110 17.34 -11.49 -7.79
CA MET A 110 16.45 -10.67 -6.96
C MET A 110 16.59 -11.07 -5.49
N ARG A 111 16.31 -10.14 -4.57
CA ARG A 111 16.28 -10.45 -3.13
C ARG A 111 15.32 -11.62 -2.86
N LEU A 112 15.87 -12.77 -2.50
CA LEU A 112 15.15 -14.03 -2.34
C LEU A 112 15.69 -14.78 -1.11
N GLY A 113 14.80 -15.50 -0.42
CA GLY A 113 15.13 -16.27 0.76
C GLY A 113 15.07 -15.47 2.06
N ALA A 114 15.58 -16.06 3.14
CA ALA A 114 15.60 -15.43 4.44
C ALA A 114 16.55 -14.22 4.42
N TYR A 115 16.09 -13.10 4.97
CA TYR A 115 16.87 -11.88 5.07
C TYR A 115 16.69 -11.27 6.45
N PRO A 116 17.75 -10.78 7.11
CA PRO A 116 17.62 -10.11 8.40
C PRO A 116 16.65 -8.93 8.32
N CYS A 117 15.67 -8.89 9.23
CA CYS A 117 14.75 -7.78 9.41
C CYS A 117 14.96 -7.23 10.83
N VAL A 118 15.71 -6.15 10.94
CA VAL A 118 15.96 -5.50 12.23
C VAL A 118 14.76 -4.59 12.52
N LEU A 119 13.99 -4.96 13.55
CA LEU A 119 12.77 -4.23 13.91
C LEU A 119 13.10 -3.05 14.81
N THR A 120 12.53 -1.89 14.50
CA THR A 120 12.65 -0.69 15.33
C THR A 120 11.87 -0.88 16.64
N PRO A 121 12.50 -0.74 17.83
CA PRO A 121 11.82 -0.86 19.11
C PRO A 121 10.60 0.07 19.24
N GLY A 122 9.57 -0.39 19.94
CA GLY A 122 8.34 0.40 20.20
C GLY A 122 7.34 0.46 19.05
N THR A 123 7.69 -0.05 17.85
CA THR A 123 6.74 -0.16 16.73
C THR A 123 5.74 -1.30 16.92
N LEU A 124 4.60 -1.24 16.21
CA LEU A 124 3.64 -2.36 16.16
C LEU A 124 4.31 -3.67 15.72
N ALA A 125 5.22 -3.61 14.74
CA ALA A 125 5.93 -4.78 14.24
C ALA A 125 6.84 -5.43 15.29
N ALA A 126 7.49 -4.64 16.15
CA ALA A 126 8.37 -5.14 17.20
C ALA A 126 7.64 -5.72 18.43
N ARG A 127 6.31 -5.59 18.52
CA ARG A 127 5.50 -6.09 19.64
C ARG A 127 4.86 -7.46 19.38
N ALA A 128 4.98 -7.97 18.15
CA ALA A 128 4.38 -9.22 17.72
C ALA A 128 5.18 -10.44 18.19
#